data_AF-A0A660UHZ6-F1
#
_entry.id   AF-A0A660UHZ6-F1
#
_cell.length_a   1.000
_cell.length_b   1.000
_cell.length_c   1.000
_cell.angle_alpha   90.00
_cell.angle_beta   90.00
_cell.angle_gamma   90.00
#
_symmetry.space_group_name_H-M   'P 1'
#
loop_
_entity.id
_entity.type
_entity.pdbx_description
1 polymer ?
#
loop_
_entity_poly.entity_id
_entity_poly.type
_entity_poly.pdbx_seq_one_letter_code
_entity_poly.pdbx_strand_id
1 'polypeptide(L)'
;LARAYLRKEEKEKAEAIYVKWVALEDPLTAARELVERGVKLEMVPKLCEKLIAEGKGPRTRLAEAHMLLREYDQAIELLREEVKLSEELSPGLSSFYGQLLWLAERTDDVEGFERFCRKLAEMSGEAVRMSAHLALSIVRRRIGDEAGAREELEKAGLIDPSSWRIIGPFESPGVAGLDLPYPPEKEYLSKGGIDLDGECKWFGRRLRWRRYRPGPSTDIDLSFLSLSGWEVAYAYAEIGSPEERTAKLGVAKDDEIKVWINGEEVCAEPRSWGMWGAVDQHIVPVKLKAGRNTVLVKIVNRGGGFSFRLRILPKHPNGKLGRPE
;
A
#
# COMPACT_ATOMS: atom_id res chain seq x y z
N LEU A 1 4.92 -11.16 -31.30
CA LEU A 1 4.42 -10.67 -32.60
C LEU A 1 3.92 -9.21 -32.52
N ALA A 2 3.00 -8.85 -31.62
CA ALA A 2 2.49 -7.47 -31.48
C ALA A 2 3.60 -6.39 -31.35
N ARG A 3 4.64 -6.66 -30.55
CA ARG A 3 5.82 -5.77 -30.41
C ARG A 3 6.54 -5.50 -31.73
N ALA A 4 6.57 -6.47 -32.65
CA ALA A 4 7.17 -6.28 -33.97
C ALA A 4 6.33 -5.35 -34.86
N TYR A 5 5.00 -5.39 -34.70
CA TYR A 5 4.09 -4.47 -35.38
C TYR A 5 4.16 -3.05 -34.80
N LEU A 6 4.24 -2.89 -33.47
CA LEU A 6 4.43 -1.57 -32.86
C LEU A 6 5.73 -0.89 -33.31
N ARG A 7 6.84 -1.64 -33.44
CA ARG A 7 8.11 -1.11 -33.98
C ARG A 7 8.03 -0.65 -35.43
N LYS A 8 7.00 -1.08 -36.16
CA LYS A 8 6.70 -0.68 -37.54
C LYS A 8 5.54 0.31 -37.62
N GLU A 9 5.10 0.85 -36.47
CA GLU A 9 3.93 1.72 -36.35
C GLU A 9 2.59 1.09 -36.82
N GLU A 10 2.54 -0.24 -36.95
CA GLU A 10 1.36 -1.00 -37.38
C GLU A 10 0.42 -1.28 -36.19
N LYS A 11 -0.18 -0.23 -35.64
CA LYS A 11 -0.97 -0.28 -34.38
C LYS A 11 -2.16 -1.25 -34.44
N GLU A 12 -2.91 -1.27 -35.53
CA GLU A 12 -4.10 -2.13 -35.70
C GLU A 12 -3.77 -3.63 -35.69
N LYS A 13 -2.64 -4.02 -36.28
CA LYS A 13 -2.18 -5.43 -36.25
C LYS A 13 -1.64 -5.81 -34.88
N ALA A 14 -0.98 -4.89 -34.20
CA ALA A 14 -0.57 -5.10 -32.82
C ALA A 14 -1.80 -5.29 -31.92
N GLU A 15 -2.81 -4.44 -32.07
CA GLU A 15 -4.08 -4.52 -31.35
C GLU A 15 -4.78 -5.87 -31.59
N ALA A 16 -4.96 -6.32 -32.83
CA ALA A 16 -5.59 -7.60 -33.14
C ALA A 16 -4.89 -8.81 -32.48
N ILE A 17 -3.59 -8.75 -32.26
CA ILE A 17 -2.84 -9.79 -31.52
C ILE A 17 -3.07 -9.67 -30.03
N TYR A 18 -3.09 -8.44 -29.51
CA TYR A 18 -3.40 -8.21 -28.11
C TYR A 18 -4.82 -8.65 -27.76
N VAL A 19 -5.81 -8.43 -28.63
CA VAL A 19 -7.17 -8.98 -28.49
C VAL A 19 -7.15 -10.49 -28.27
N LYS A 20 -6.42 -11.23 -29.11
CA LYS A 20 -6.31 -12.68 -29.01
C LYS A 20 -5.60 -13.12 -27.73
N TRP A 21 -4.63 -12.35 -27.28
CA TRP A 21 -3.90 -12.61 -26.04
C TRP A 21 -4.74 -12.33 -24.79
N VAL A 22 -5.48 -11.21 -24.78
CA VAL A 22 -6.43 -10.87 -23.70
C VAL A 22 -7.48 -11.97 -23.52
N ALA A 23 -7.90 -12.63 -24.61
CA ALA A 23 -8.82 -13.76 -24.54
C ALA A 23 -8.23 -15.04 -23.90
N LEU A 24 -6.90 -15.12 -23.78
CA LEU A 24 -6.18 -16.24 -23.15
C LEU A 24 -5.79 -15.95 -21.69
N GLU A 25 -5.82 -14.68 -21.28
CA GLU A 25 -5.42 -14.18 -19.96
C GLU A 25 -6.62 -13.59 -19.20
N ASP A 26 -6.40 -13.16 -17.96
CA ASP A 26 -7.34 -12.29 -17.25
C ASP A 26 -7.38 -10.89 -17.91
N PRO A 27 -8.55 -10.33 -18.29
CA PRO A 27 -8.63 -9.10 -19.06
C PRO A 27 -7.96 -7.89 -18.43
N LEU A 28 -7.92 -7.79 -17.10
CA LEU A 28 -7.29 -6.68 -16.39
C LEU A 28 -5.77 -6.86 -16.29
N THR A 29 -5.32 -8.10 -16.12
CA THR A 29 -3.89 -8.43 -16.23
C THR A 29 -3.37 -8.06 -17.62
N ALA A 30 -4.12 -8.45 -18.66
CA ALA A 30 -3.78 -8.06 -20.02
C ALA A 30 -3.86 -6.54 -20.23
N ALA A 31 -4.90 -5.88 -19.70
CA ALA A 31 -5.06 -4.42 -19.80
C ALA A 31 -3.88 -3.65 -19.19
N ARG A 32 -3.38 -4.05 -18.02
CA ARG A 32 -2.19 -3.44 -17.39
C ARG A 32 -0.97 -3.48 -18.29
N GLU A 33 -0.63 -4.66 -18.81
CA GLU A 33 0.52 -4.81 -19.71
C GLU A 33 0.37 -3.96 -20.98
N LEU A 34 -0.86 -3.76 -21.44
CA LEU A 34 -1.15 -2.94 -22.61
C LEU A 34 -1.01 -1.45 -22.31
N VAL A 35 -1.46 -0.97 -21.14
CA VAL A 35 -1.21 0.42 -20.69
C VAL A 35 0.28 0.70 -20.59
N GLU A 36 1.06 -0.20 -19.98
CA GLU A 36 2.53 -0.06 -19.88
C GLU A 36 3.20 0.02 -21.26
N ARG A 37 2.52 -0.46 -22.30
CA ARG A 37 2.98 -0.47 -23.69
C ARG A 37 2.37 0.64 -24.54
N GLY A 38 1.58 1.54 -23.93
CA GLY A 38 0.95 2.69 -24.61
C GLY A 38 -0.13 2.30 -25.62
N VAL A 39 -0.81 1.17 -25.41
CA VAL A 39 -1.87 0.65 -26.30
C VAL A 39 -3.24 0.97 -25.71
N LYS A 40 -4.19 1.43 -26.56
CA LYS A 40 -5.57 1.71 -26.15
C LYS A 40 -6.36 0.43 -25.86
N LEU A 41 -7.30 0.50 -24.91
CA LEU A 41 -7.93 -0.66 -24.28
C LEU A 41 -9.44 -0.78 -24.53
N GLU A 42 -9.97 -0.22 -25.63
CA GLU A 42 -11.42 0.04 -25.79
C GLU A 42 -12.31 -1.21 -25.70
N MET A 43 -11.76 -2.42 -25.88
CA MET A 43 -12.50 -3.67 -25.71
C MET A 43 -12.50 -4.26 -24.29
N VAL A 44 -11.65 -3.78 -23.39
CA VAL A 44 -11.48 -4.35 -22.05
C VAL A 44 -12.80 -4.32 -21.26
N PRO A 45 -13.60 -3.22 -21.24
CA PRO A 45 -14.88 -3.21 -20.55
C PRO A 45 -15.84 -4.31 -21.04
N LYS A 46 -15.96 -4.51 -22.36
CA LYS A 46 -16.82 -5.54 -22.96
C LYS A 46 -16.41 -6.96 -22.54
N LEU A 47 -15.11 -7.20 -22.42
CA LEU A 47 -14.60 -8.48 -21.93
C LEU A 47 -14.86 -8.68 -20.43
N CYS A 48 -14.69 -7.62 -19.64
CA CYS A 48 -15.08 -7.64 -18.23
C CYS A 48 -16.58 -7.93 -18.05
N GLU A 49 -17.46 -7.25 -18.79
CA GLU A 49 -18.91 -7.48 -18.78
C GLU A 49 -19.25 -8.94 -19.09
N LYS A 50 -18.65 -9.50 -20.14
CA LYS A 50 -18.84 -10.91 -20.51
C LYS A 50 -18.43 -11.85 -19.38
N LEU A 51 -17.25 -11.65 -18.78
CA LEU A 51 -16.79 -12.50 -17.68
C LEU A 51 -17.68 -12.37 -16.44
N ILE A 52 -18.12 -11.15 -16.10
CA ILE A 52 -19.04 -10.91 -14.99
C ILE A 52 -20.38 -11.62 -15.24
N ALA A 53 -20.92 -11.57 -16.46
CA ALA A 53 -22.16 -12.26 -16.83
C ALA A 53 -22.03 -13.80 -16.75
N GLU A 54 -20.83 -14.34 -16.98
CA GLU A 54 -20.49 -15.77 -16.78
C GLU A 54 -20.19 -16.13 -15.30
N GLY A 55 -20.29 -15.18 -14.37
CA GLY A 55 -19.96 -15.38 -12.96
C GLY A 55 -18.45 -15.43 -12.65
N LYS A 56 -17.60 -15.00 -13.59
CA LYS A 56 -16.13 -15.08 -13.53
C LYS A 56 -15.49 -13.76 -13.11
N GLY A 57 -15.78 -13.33 -11.88
CA GLY A 57 -15.11 -12.20 -11.22
C GLY A 57 -16.06 -11.12 -10.70
N PRO A 58 -15.56 -10.23 -9.84
CA PRO A 58 -16.38 -9.19 -9.22
C PRO A 58 -16.74 -8.08 -10.21
N ARG A 59 -17.83 -7.35 -9.92
CA ARG A 59 -18.27 -6.18 -10.71
C ARG A 59 -17.24 -5.06 -10.74
N THR A 60 -16.42 -4.94 -9.68
CA THR A 60 -15.33 -3.97 -9.59
C THR A 60 -14.36 -4.03 -10.77
N ARG A 61 -14.24 -5.19 -11.44
CA ARG A 61 -13.40 -5.32 -12.64
C ARG A 61 -13.81 -4.39 -13.78
N LEU A 62 -15.10 -4.07 -13.89
CA LEU A 62 -15.58 -3.12 -14.89
C LEU A 62 -15.16 -1.68 -14.52
N ALA A 63 -15.23 -1.32 -13.24
CA ALA A 63 -14.74 -0.03 -12.76
C ALA A 63 -13.22 0.12 -12.97
N GLU A 64 -12.44 -0.94 -12.73
CA GLU A 64 -11.01 -0.97 -13.01
C GLU A 64 -10.71 -0.73 -14.50
N ALA A 65 -11.49 -1.36 -15.40
CA ALA A 65 -11.35 -1.18 -16.84
C ALA A 65 -11.62 0.26 -17.28
N HIS A 66 -12.73 0.86 -16.83
CA HIS A 66 -13.06 2.25 -17.12
C HIS A 66 -12.01 3.22 -16.56
N MET A 67 -11.48 2.96 -15.37
CA MET A 67 -10.39 3.76 -14.80
C MET A 67 -9.13 3.72 -15.67
N LEU A 68 -8.74 2.55 -16.18
CA LEU A 68 -7.60 2.39 -17.10
C LEU A 68 -7.80 3.11 -18.44
N LEU A 69 -9.06 3.23 -18.89
CA LEU A 69 -9.46 3.96 -20.08
C LEU A 69 -9.62 5.48 -19.86
N ARG A 70 -9.43 5.97 -18.63
CA ARG A 70 -9.69 7.37 -18.22
C ARG A 70 -11.17 7.76 -18.30
N GLU A 71 -12.04 6.77 -18.31
CA GLU A 71 -13.50 6.90 -18.23
C GLU A 71 -13.90 6.99 -16.74
N TYR A 72 -13.38 8.02 -16.07
CA TYR A 72 -13.43 8.13 -14.62
C TYR A 72 -14.84 8.26 -14.06
N ASP A 73 -15.75 8.92 -14.78
CA ASP A 73 -17.14 9.06 -14.33
C ASP A 73 -17.87 7.70 -14.33
N GLN A 74 -17.63 6.87 -15.35
CA GLN A 74 -18.15 5.50 -15.41
C GLN A 74 -17.58 4.63 -14.28
N ALA A 75 -16.27 4.76 -14.02
CA ALA A 75 -15.63 4.06 -12.91
C ALA A 75 -16.25 4.45 -11.55
N ILE A 76 -16.53 5.74 -11.33
CA ILE A 76 -17.17 6.22 -10.09
C ILE A 76 -18.57 5.62 -9.93
N GLU A 77 -19.40 5.65 -10.96
CA GLU A 77 -20.78 5.15 -10.85
C GLU A 77 -20.81 3.66 -10.50
N LEU A 78 -19.95 2.86 -11.13
CA LEU A 78 -19.81 1.44 -10.81
C LEU A 78 -19.33 1.19 -9.38
N LEU A 79 -18.38 2.00 -8.89
CA LEU A 79 -17.91 1.90 -7.50
C LEU A 79 -18.98 2.33 -6.49
N ARG A 80 -19.80 3.33 -6.81
CA ARG A 80 -20.91 3.76 -5.95
C ARG A 80 -21.89 2.62 -5.70
N GLU A 81 -22.15 1.80 -6.71
CA GLU A 81 -22.99 0.62 -6.57
C GLU A 81 -22.33 -0.43 -5.67
N GLU A 82 -21.05 -0.74 -5.89
CA GLU A 82 -20.33 -1.74 -5.08
C GLU A 82 -20.25 -1.34 -3.60
N VAL A 83 -19.92 -0.09 -3.32
CA VAL A 83 -19.76 0.43 -1.95
C VAL A 83 -21.07 0.43 -1.17
N LYS A 84 -22.22 0.54 -1.85
CA LYS A 84 -23.54 0.40 -1.21
C LYS A 84 -23.83 -1.05 -0.80
N LEU A 85 -23.24 -2.01 -1.50
CA LEU A 85 -23.49 -3.43 -1.29
C LEU A 85 -22.61 -4.04 -0.19
N SER A 86 -21.49 -3.41 0.15
CA SER A 86 -20.57 -3.91 1.17
C SER A 86 -19.88 -2.78 1.92
N GLU A 87 -20.07 -2.72 3.24
CA GLU A 87 -19.31 -1.83 4.13
C GLU A 87 -17.90 -2.35 4.43
N GLU A 88 -17.67 -3.66 4.23
CA GLU A 88 -16.38 -4.32 4.42
C GLU A 88 -15.54 -4.30 3.14
N LEU A 89 -14.22 -4.43 3.29
CA LEU A 89 -13.30 -4.51 2.15
C LEU A 89 -13.50 -5.84 1.40
N SER A 90 -14.29 -5.82 0.33
CA SER A 90 -14.43 -6.99 -0.55
C SER A 90 -13.12 -7.29 -1.30
N PRO A 91 -12.86 -8.55 -1.71
CA PRO A 91 -11.71 -8.87 -2.56
C PRO A 91 -11.68 -8.04 -3.85
N GLY A 92 -12.86 -7.70 -4.40
CA GLY A 92 -12.99 -6.84 -5.57
C GLY A 92 -12.56 -5.40 -5.30
N LEU A 93 -12.92 -4.83 -4.14
CA LEU A 93 -12.46 -3.49 -3.73
C LEU A 93 -10.95 -3.46 -3.45
N SER A 94 -10.41 -4.51 -2.83
CA SER A 94 -8.95 -4.64 -2.63
C SER A 94 -8.21 -4.63 -3.98
N SER A 95 -8.67 -5.41 -4.96
CA SER A 95 -8.12 -5.40 -6.33
C SER A 95 -8.14 -3.99 -6.93
N PHE A 96 -9.30 -3.32 -6.87
CA PHE A 96 -9.47 -1.97 -7.38
C PHE A 96 -8.51 -0.97 -6.72
N TYR A 97 -8.32 -1.02 -5.40
CA TYR A 97 -7.40 -0.12 -4.71
C TYR A 97 -5.94 -0.35 -5.09
N GLY A 98 -5.52 -1.61 -5.26
CA GLY A 98 -4.18 -1.90 -5.76
C GLY A 98 -3.98 -1.30 -7.15
N GLN A 99 -5.00 -1.42 -8.01
CA GLN A 99 -5.01 -0.85 -9.34
C GLN A 99 -4.97 0.68 -9.33
N LEU A 100 -5.71 1.31 -8.41
CA LEU A 100 -5.74 2.76 -8.21
C LEU A 100 -4.36 3.29 -7.83
N LEU A 101 -3.69 2.69 -6.84
CA LEU A 101 -2.35 3.11 -6.39
C LEU A 101 -1.30 2.89 -7.49
N TRP A 102 -1.37 1.74 -8.18
CA TRP A 102 -0.49 1.46 -9.32
C TRP A 102 -0.63 2.50 -10.43
N LEU A 103 -1.86 2.91 -10.74
CA LEU A 103 -2.13 3.92 -11.76
C LEU A 103 -1.71 5.31 -11.30
N ALA A 104 -1.85 5.63 -10.01
CA ALA A 104 -1.43 6.92 -9.44
C ALA A 104 0.07 7.21 -9.68
N GLU A 105 0.91 6.17 -9.64
CA GLU A 105 2.35 6.28 -9.90
C GLU A 105 2.69 6.50 -11.39
N ARG A 106 1.78 6.15 -12.31
CA ARG A 106 2.10 5.94 -13.75
C ARG A 106 1.24 6.74 -14.72
N THR A 107 0.07 7.22 -14.29
CA THR A 107 -0.86 7.95 -15.15
C THR A 107 -0.20 9.18 -15.75
N ASP A 108 -0.39 9.37 -17.05
CA ASP A 108 -0.04 10.58 -17.81
C ASP A 108 -1.17 11.61 -17.79
N ASP A 109 -2.41 11.20 -17.49
CA ASP A 109 -3.54 12.10 -17.21
C ASP A 109 -3.59 12.47 -15.74
N VAL A 110 -2.61 13.27 -15.31
CA VAL A 110 -2.44 13.68 -13.91
C VAL A 110 -3.66 14.47 -13.41
N GLU A 111 -4.13 15.45 -14.19
CA GLU A 111 -5.25 16.31 -13.78
C GLU A 111 -6.59 15.57 -13.75
N GLY A 112 -6.88 14.74 -14.77
CA GLY A 112 -8.08 13.92 -14.80
C GLY A 112 -8.11 12.91 -13.66
N PHE A 113 -6.99 12.25 -13.42
CA PHE A 113 -6.87 11.29 -12.33
C PHE A 113 -6.95 11.96 -10.95
N GLU A 114 -6.40 13.15 -10.76
CA GLU A 114 -6.56 13.90 -9.51
C GLU A 114 -8.03 14.24 -9.24
N ARG A 115 -8.76 14.75 -10.26
CA ARG A 115 -10.21 15.02 -10.14
C ARG A 115 -10.98 13.76 -9.79
N PHE A 116 -10.64 12.64 -10.42
CA PHE A 116 -11.22 11.34 -10.12
C PHE A 116 -10.99 10.93 -8.65
N CYS A 117 -9.75 10.97 -8.16
CA CYS A 117 -9.46 10.63 -6.77
C CYS A 117 -10.14 11.59 -5.77
N ARG A 118 -10.28 12.89 -6.08
CA ARG A 118 -11.05 13.82 -5.23
C ARG A 118 -12.52 13.41 -5.12
N LYS A 119 -13.16 13.02 -6.23
CA LYS A 119 -14.53 12.49 -6.19
C LYS A 119 -14.62 11.19 -5.39
N LEU A 120 -13.63 10.29 -5.49
CA LEU A 120 -13.57 9.08 -4.66
C LEU A 120 -13.43 9.40 -3.16
N ALA A 121 -12.66 10.43 -2.81
CA ALA A 121 -12.47 10.86 -1.42
C ALA A 121 -13.77 11.42 -0.79
N GLU A 122 -14.73 11.85 -1.60
CA GLU A 122 -16.06 12.32 -1.17
C GLU A 122 -17.09 11.19 -1.04
N MET A 123 -16.75 9.96 -1.46
CA MET A 123 -17.67 8.82 -1.39
C MET A 123 -17.83 8.27 0.03
N SER A 124 -18.93 7.54 0.23
CA SER A 124 -19.09 6.67 1.41
C SER A 124 -18.04 5.53 1.39
N GLY A 125 -17.87 4.86 2.53
CA GLY A 125 -16.87 3.80 2.68
C GLY A 125 -15.48 4.31 3.06
N GLU A 126 -15.03 3.94 4.26
CA GLU A 126 -13.72 4.39 4.78
C GLU A 126 -12.56 3.94 3.89
N ALA A 127 -12.59 2.69 3.40
CA ALA A 127 -11.52 2.13 2.59
C ALA A 127 -11.41 2.81 1.20
N VAL A 128 -12.52 3.30 0.64
CA VAL A 128 -12.53 4.04 -0.63
C VAL A 128 -11.88 5.41 -0.44
N ARG A 129 -12.36 6.17 0.56
CA ARG A 129 -11.80 7.48 0.88
C ARG A 129 -10.31 7.39 1.20
N MET A 130 -9.93 6.33 1.91
CA MET A 130 -8.55 6.02 2.23
C MET A 130 -7.70 5.85 0.99
N SER A 131 -8.08 4.94 0.11
CA SER A 131 -7.32 4.63 -1.09
C SER A 131 -7.24 5.83 -2.03
N ALA A 132 -8.29 6.66 -2.05
CA ALA A 132 -8.30 7.93 -2.76
C ALA A 132 -7.26 8.93 -2.21
N HIS A 133 -7.18 9.11 -0.89
CA HIS A 133 -6.17 9.97 -0.27
C HIS A 133 -4.74 9.43 -0.47
N LEU A 134 -4.54 8.12 -0.41
CA LEU A 134 -3.26 7.50 -0.74
C LEU A 134 -2.88 7.78 -2.21
N ALA A 135 -3.79 7.57 -3.16
CA ALA A 135 -3.56 7.87 -4.57
C ALA A 135 -3.28 9.37 -4.82
N LEU A 136 -4.04 10.27 -4.19
CA LEU A 136 -3.79 11.71 -4.26
C LEU A 136 -2.39 12.08 -3.73
N SER A 137 -1.94 11.43 -2.65
CA SER A 137 -0.59 11.69 -2.12
C SER A 137 0.51 11.35 -3.12
N ILE A 138 0.35 10.24 -3.85
CA ILE A 138 1.29 9.81 -4.90
C ILE A 138 1.30 10.83 -6.04
N VAL A 139 0.11 11.22 -6.52
CA VAL A 139 -0.03 12.21 -7.60
C VAL A 139 0.59 13.55 -7.22
N ARG A 140 0.32 14.05 -6.01
CA ARG A 140 0.87 15.31 -5.50
C ARG A 140 2.40 15.28 -5.44
N ARG A 141 3.01 14.18 -4.96
CA ARG A 141 4.48 14.02 -5.00
C ARG A 141 5.02 14.07 -6.42
N ARG A 142 4.36 13.42 -7.39
CA ARG A 142 4.80 13.40 -8.79
C ARG A 142 4.86 14.79 -9.43
N ILE A 143 4.00 15.71 -8.99
CA ILE A 143 4.01 17.12 -9.45
C ILE A 143 4.83 18.05 -8.55
N GLY A 144 5.56 17.52 -7.56
CA GLY A 144 6.41 18.28 -6.65
C GLY A 144 5.69 18.92 -5.45
N ASP A 145 4.41 18.65 -5.24
CA ASP A 145 3.64 19.13 -4.09
C ASP A 145 3.80 18.20 -2.87
N GLU A 146 4.98 18.27 -2.24
CA GLU A 146 5.30 17.49 -1.03
C GLU A 146 4.42 17.86 0.18
N ALA A 147 4.05 19.13 0.30
CA ALA A 147 3.23 19.61 1.40
C ALA A 147 1.81 19.05 1.29
N GLY A 148 1.22 19.15 0.10
CA GLY A 148 -0.08 18.58 -0.16
C GLY A 148 -0.07 17.06 -0.13
N ALA A 149 0.99 16.39 -0.58
CA ALA A 149 1.10 14.94 -0.43
C ALA A 149 1.04 14.50 1.04
N ARG A 150 1.74 15.23 1.94
CA ARG A 150 1.70 14.96 3.38
C ARG A 150 0.30 15.19 3.96
N GLU A 151 -0.40 16.23 3.54
CA GLU A 151 -1.79 16.50 3.96
C GLU A 151 -2.72 15.34 3.58
N GLU A 152 -2.57 14.78 2.38
CA GLU A 152 -3.37 13.63 1.93
C GLU A 152 -3.03 12.36 2.73
N LEU A 153 -1.75 12.12 3.06
CA LEU A 153 -1.37 11.01 3.96
C LEU A 153 -1.94 11.17 5.37
N GLU A 154 -2.02 12.39 5.87
CA GLU A 154 -2.64 12.71 7.16
C GLU A 154 -4.17 12.50 7.13
N LYS A 155 -4.84 12.86 6.03
CA LYS A 155 -6.24 12.49 5.79
C LYS A 155 -6.42 10.97 5.73
N ALA A 156 -5.44 10.28 5.16
CA ALA A 156 -5.34 8.84 5.16
C ALA A 156 -4.98 8.23 6.54
N GLY A 157 -4.73 9.04 7.57
CA GLY A 157 -4.31 8.56 8.90
C GLY A 157 -3.03 7.72 8.89
N LEU A 158 -2.28 7.73 7.78
CA LEU A 158 -1.07 6.94 7.59
C LEU A 158 0.05 7.55 8.44
N ILE A 159 0.85 6.69 9.07
CA ILE A 159 2.11 7.14 9.67
C ILE A 159 3.03 7.59 8.53
N ASP A 160 3.37 8.89 8.49
CA ASP A 160 4.16 9.50 7.41
C ASP A 160 5.40 8.62 7.09
N PRO A 161 5.53 8.12 5.84
CA PRO A 161 6.66 7.30 5.44
C PRO A 161 8.03 7.91 5.78
N SER A 162 8.16 9.23 5.73
CA SER A 162 9.42 9.93 6.02
C SER A 162 9.84 9.91 7.50
N SER A 163 8.94 9.48 8.40
CA SER A 163 9.19 9.38 9.84
C SER A 163 9.97 8.12 10.23
N TRP A 164 10.00 7.11 9.35
CA TRP A 164 10.56 5.81 9.68
C TRP A 164 12.10 5.80 9.69
N ARG A 165 12.65 5.10 10.68
CA ARG A 165 14.01 4.58 10.73
C ARG A 165 13.92 3.09 10.49
N ILE A 166 14.88 2.51 9.78
CA ILE A 166 14.89 1.08 9.49
C ILE A 166 16.26 0.46 9.78
N ILE A 167 16.28 -0.83 10.10
CA ILE A 167 17.49 -1.62 10.28
C ILE A 167 17.25 -3.06 9.81
N GLY A 168 18.28 -3.67 9.23
CA GLY A 168 18.25 -5.02 8.68
C GLY A 168 19.12 -5.15 7.43
N PRO A 169 19.02 -6.27 6.70
CA PRO A 169 18.29 -7.48 7.09
C PRO A 169 19.08 -8.27 8.14
N PHE A 170 18.36 -8.93 9.04
CA PHE A 170 18.85 -10.00 9.91
C PHE A 170 18.47 -11.35 9.30
N GLU A 171 19.31 -12.37 9.41
CA GLU A 171 18.97 -13.71 8.96
C GLU A 171 17.81 -14.29 9.81
N SER A 172 16.85 -14.95 9.15
CA SER A 172 15.71 -15.61 9.80
C SER A 172 15.69 -17.12 9.51
N PRO A 173 15.53 -17.99 10.53
CA PRO A 173 15.32 -19.42 10.31
C PRO A 173 13.84 -19.71 9.96
N GLY A 174 13.42 -19.25 8.78
CA GLY A 174 12.04 -19.43 8.34
C GLY A 174 11.06 -18.53 9.09
N VAL A 175 9.83 -19.02 9.26
CA VAL A 175 8.75 -18.33 10.00
C VAL A 175 9.08 -18.09 11.47
N ALA A 176 10.00 -18.89 12.05
CA ALA A 176 10.42 -18.73 13.43
C ALA A 176 11.09 -17.37 13.72
N GLY A 177 11.54 -16.64 12.68
CA GLY A 177 12.03 -15.28 12.83
C GLY A 177 11.05 -14.33 13.52
N LEU A 178 9.74 -14.56 13.39
CA LEU A 178 8.74 -13.69 14.00
C LEU A 178 8.82 -13.72 15.54
N ASP A 179 9.06 -14.89 16.12
CA ASP A 179 9.10 -15.11 17.56
C ASP A 179 10.51 -15.11 18.15
N LEU A 180 11.54 -15.35 17.33
CA LEU A 180 12.92 -15.30 17.78
C LEU A 180 13.34 -13.87 18.14
N PRO A 181 14.04 -13.67 19.26
CA PRO A 181 14.35 -12.33 19.71
C PRO A 181 15.65 -11.78 19.13
N TYR A 182 15.54 -10.65 18.42
CA TYR A 182 16.67 -9.94 17.82
C TYR A 182 17.09 -8.72 18.65
N PRO A 183 18.32 -8.18 18.43
CA PRO A 183 18.80 -7.05 19.22
C PRO A 183 17.87 -5.81 19.22
N PRO A 184 17.25 -5.38 18.09
CA PRO A 184 16.38 -4.20 18.09
C PRO A 184 15.19 -4.30 19.06
N GLU A 185 14.44 -5.41 19.05
CA GLU A 185 13.30 -5.58 19.96
C GLU A 185 13.75 -5.77 21.42
N LYS A 186 14.88 -6.45 21.67
CA LYS A 186 15.43 -6.58 23.03
C LYS A 186 15.78 -5.21 23.61
N GLU A 187 16.44 -4.37 22.82
CA GLU A 187 16.76 -3.01 23.23
C GLU A 187 15.48 -2.21 23.50
N TYR A 188 14.56 -2.18 22.54
CA TYR A 188 13.31 -1.44 22.64
C TYR A 188 12.50 -1.81 23.88
N LEU A 189 12.30 -3.10 24.12
CA LEU A 189 11.51 -3.59 25.26
C LEU A 189 12.21 -3.35 26.60
N SER A 190 13.54 -3.29 26.62
CA SER A 190 14.30 -3.01 27.85
C SER A 190 14.40 -1.53 28.21
N LYS A 191 14.49 -0.64 27.20
CA LYS A 191 14.74 0.80 27.40
C LYS A 191 13.50 1.68 27.15
N GLY A 192 12.44 1.15 26.54
CA GLY A 192 11.28 1.93 26.08
C GLY A 192 11.56 2.80 24.84
N GLY A 193 12.71 2.59 24.17
CA GLY A 193 13.17 3.37 23.02
C GLY A 193 14.38 2.71 22.36
N ILE A 194 14.84 3.28 21.25
CA ILE A 194 15.96 2.79 20.44
C ILE A 194 17.06 3.85 20.37
N ASP A 195 18.32 3.44 20.54
CA ASP A 195 19.47 4.24 20.14
C ASP A 195 19.61 4.20 18.61
N LEU A 196 19.16 5.27 17.95
CA LEU A 196 19.18 5.39 16.49
C LEU A 196 20.58 5.64 15.91
N ASP A 197 21.55 6.03 16.72
CA ASP A 197 22.95 6.22 16.30
C ASP A 197 23.82 4.99 16.61
N GLY A 198 23.28 4.07 17.42
CA GLY A 198 23.88 2.82 17.83
C GLY A 198 24.22 1.86 16.68
N GLU A 199 25.19 0.99 16.95
CA GLU A 199 25.57 -0.11 16.06
C GLU A 199 25.08 -1.44 16.62
N CYS A 200 24.34 -2.19 15.80
CA CYS A 200 23.90 -3.53 16.10
C CYS A 200 24.85 -4.56 15.48
N LYS A 201 25.49 -5.39 16.30
CA LYS A 201 26.33 -6.50 15.82
C LYS A 201 25.47 -7.76 15.62
N TRP A 202 25.59 -8.38 14.45
CA TRP A 202 24.84 -9.57 14.11
C TRP A 202 25.67 -10.49 13.20
N PHE A 203 26.03 -11.69 13.68
CA PHE A 203 26.90 -12.65 12.98
C PHE A 203 28.12 -12.01 12.27
N GLY A 204 28.86 -11.15 12.98
CA GLY A 204 30.04 -10.46 12.43
C GLY A 204 29.72 -9.25 11.53
N ARG A 205 28.46 -9.05 11.15
CA ARG A 205 27.98 -7.84 10.45
C ARG A 205 27.68 -6.74 11.46
N ARG A 206 27.85 -5.50 11.01
CA ARG A 206 27.52 -4.28 11.76
C ARG A 206 26.37 -3.59 11.03
N LEU A 207 25.20 -3.59 11.65
CA LEU A 207 24.00 -2.96 11.14
C LEU A 207 23.76 -1.65 11.90
N ARG A 208 23.19 -0.66 11.21
CA ARG A 208 22.85 0.63 11.80
C ARG A 208 21.45 1.01 11.36
N TRP A 209 20.75 1.73 12.24
CA TRP A 209 19.53 2.39 11.86
C TRP A 209 19.82 3.44 10.79
N ARG A 210 18.95 3.51 9.80
CA ARG A 210 19.02 4.52 8.74
C ARG A 210 17.67 5.14 8.52
N ARG A 211 17.67 6.40 8.10
CA ARG A 211 16.44 7.07 7.66
C ARG A 211 15.88 6.34 6.45
N TYR A 212 14.62 5.91 6.55
CA TYR A 212 13.90 5.43 5.38
C TYR A 212 13.69 6.60 4.41
N ARG A 213 13.93 6.34 3.12
CA ARG A 213 13.70 7.31 2.06
C ARG A 213 12.50 6.81 1.27
N PRO A 214 11.32 7.42 1.45
CA PRO A 214 10.12 6.98 0.75
C PRO A 214 10.32 7.05 -0.76
N GLY A 215 9.87 6.00 -1.44
CA GLY A 215 9.68 6.02 -2.89
C GLY A 215 8.38 6.71 -3.29
N PRO A 216 7.95 6.54 -4.56
CA PRO A 216 6.68 7.07 -5.04
C PRO A 216 5.49 6.38 -4.37
N SER A 217 5.63 5.12 -3.92
CA SER A 217 4.60 4.39 -3.19
C SER A 217 4.36 4.96 -1.79
N THR A 218 3.14 4.75 -1.27
CA THR A 218 2.79 5.03 0.12
C THR A 218 3.27 3.94 1.09
N ASP A 219 3.77 2.83 0.55
CA ASP A 219 4.25 1.67 1.30
C ASP A 219 5.61 1.94 1.92
N ILE A 220 5.85 1.33 3.09
CA ILE A 220 7.22 1.18 3.59
C ILE A 220 7.82 -0.03 2.86
N ASP A 221 8.33 0.22 1.65
CA ASP A 221 8.98 -0.78 0.81
C ASP A 221 10.37 -1.10 1.35
N LEU A 222 10.55 -2.35 1.79
CA LEU A 222 11.78 -2.87 2.36
C LEU A 222 12.49 -3.81 1.41
N SER A 223 12.03 -3.96 0.16
CA SER A 223 12.56 -4.89 -0.83
C SER A 223 14.06 -4.70 -1.11
N PHE A 224 14.58 -3.48 -0.93
CA PHE A 224 16.02 -3.19 -1.04
C PHE A 224 16.89 -3.79 0.08
N LEU A 225 16.26 -4.35 1.12
CA LEU A 225 16.92 -5.16 2.15
C LEU A 225 16.93 -6.65 1.80
N SER A 226 16.17 -7.08 0.78
CA SER A 226 16.01 -8.49 0.45
C SER A 226 17.32 -9.11 -0.04
N LEU A 227 17.65 -10.28 0.50
CA LEU A 227 18.77 -11.13 0.09
C LEU A 227 18.27 -12.40 -0.60
N SER A 228 17.01 -12.40 -1.07
CA SER A 228 16.33 -13.55 -1.71
C SER A 228 16.16 -14.76 -0.79
N GLY A 229 16.06 -14.54 0.53
CA GLY A 229 15.81 -15.60 1.51
C GLY A 229 14.90 -15.15 2.64
N TRP A 230 14.97 -15.87 3.75
CA TRP A 230 14.25 -15.53 4.96
C TRP A 230 15.01 -14.47 5.76
N GLU A 231 14.43 -13.29 5.88
CA GLU A 231 15.04 -12.15 6.54
C GLU A 231 14.11 -11.51 7.55
N VAL A 232 14.67 -10.87 8.56
CA VAL A 232 13.94 -9.95 9.43
C VAL A 232 14.44 -8.53 9.18
N ALA A 233 13.51 -7.58 9.12
CA ALA A 233 13.83 -6.16 9.20
C ALA A 233 13.00 -5.51 10.30
N TYR A 234 13.53 -4.41 10.84
CA TYR A 234 12.82 -3.58 11.79
C TYR A 234 12.62 -2.18 11.25
N ALA A 235 11.49 -1.59 11.58
CA ALA A 235 11.20 -0.19 11.36
C ALA A 235 10.75 0.46 12.67
N TYR A 236 11.26 1.65 12.96
CA TYR A 236 10.95 2.44 14.14
C TYR A 236 10.44 3.82 13.73
N ALA A 237 9.37 4.28 14.37
CA ALA A 237 8.86 5.63 14.21
C ALA A 237 8.34 6.17 15.55
N GLU A 238 8.21 7.49 15.62
CA GLU A 238 7.54 8.16 16.73
C GLU A 238 6.35 8.93 16.19
N ILE A 239 5.21 8.82 16.86
CA ILE A 239 3.95 9.49 16.50
C ILE A 239 3.43 10.31 17.68
N GLY A 240 2.84 11.46 17.39
CA GLY A 240 2.21 12.32 18.39
C GLY A 240 0.70 12.06 18.52
N SER A 241 0.19 12.05 19.75
CA SER A 241 -1.25 12.11 20.05
C SER A 241 -1.56 13.36 20.87
N PRO A 242 -2.60 14.15 20.54
CA PRO A 242 -2.94 15.35 21.29
C PRO A 242 -3.41 15.07 22.72
N GLU A 243 -3.95 13.86 22.95
CA GLU A 243 -4.49 13.41 24.21
C GLU A 243 -4.22 11.91 24.39
N GLU A 244 -4.39 11.43 25.63
CA GLU A 244 -4.47 10.00 25.88
C GLU A 244 -5.80 9.47 25.33
N ARG A 245 -5.74 8.46 24.45
CA ARG A 245 -6.95 7.92 23.80
C ARG A 245 -6.80 6.48 23.36
N THR A 246 -7.93 5.79 23.32
CA THR A 246 -8.05 4.52 22.61
C THR A 246 -8.26 4.80 21.12
N ALA A 247 -7.44 4.14 20.30
CA ALA A 247 -7.50 4.17 18.86
C ALA A 247 -7.53 2.72 18.33
N LYS A 248 -7.56 2.56 17.01
CA LYS A 248 -7.26 1.31 16.32
C LYS A 248 -6.06 1.53 15.40
N LEU A 249 -5.20 0.53 15.31
CA LEU A 249 -4.12 0.47 14.36
C LEU A 249 -4.57 -0.40 13.19
N GLY A 250 -4.67 0.20 12.01
CA GLY A 250 -4.82 -0.51 10.75
C GLY A 250 -3.45 -0.98 10.26
N VAL A 251 -3.33 -2.28 10.01
CA VAL A 251 -2.11 -2.96 9.59
C VAL A 251 -2.35 -3.59 8.22
N ALA A 252 -1.48 -3.28 7.26
CA ALA A 252 -1.35 -4.02 6.02
C ALA A 252 0.13 -4.40 5.83
N LYS A 253 0.38 -5.61 5.36
CA LYS A 253 1.72 -6.20 5.35
C LYS A 253 1.89 -7.25 4.27
N ASP A 254 3.08 -7.26 3.68
CA ASP A 254 3.61 -8.41 2.95
C ASP A 254 4.39 -9.30 3.93
N ASP A 255 4.20 -10.62 3.83
CA ASP A 255 4.76 -11.66 4.72
C ASP A 255 4.35 -11.65 6.20
N GLU A 256 5.23 -11.63 7.20
CA GLU A 256 4.83 -11.68 8.62
C GLU A 256 5.17 -10.39 9.35
N ILE A 257 4.31 -9.95 10.27
CA ILE A 257 4.49 -8.69 10.98
C ILE A 257 4.24 -8.82 12.48
N LYS A 258 5.06 -8.12 13.27
CA LYS A 258 4.80 -7.88 14.68
C LYS A 258 4.99 -6.39 14.98
N VAL A 259 4.07 -5.80 15.72
CA VAL A 259 4.05 -4.37 16.01
C VAL A 259 3.95 -4.14 17.50
N TRP A 260 4.78 -3.23 18.00
CA TRP A 260 4.71 -2.72 19.35
C TRP A 260 4.45 -1.22 19.38
N ILE A 261 3.63 -0.78 20.32
CA ILE A 261 3.42 0.64 20.62
C ILE A 261 3.75 0.86 22.09
N ASN A 262 4.63 1.82 22.38
CA ASN A 262 5.05 2.16 23.75
C ASN A 262 5.55 0.94 24.57
N GLY A 263 6.22 -0.01 23.92
CA GLY A 263 6.71 -1.26 24.53
C GLY A 263 5.66 -2.38 24.67
N GLU A 264 4.39 -2.15 24.35
CA GLU A 264 3.34 -3.17 24.37
C GLU A 264 3.19 -3.81 22.97
N GLU A 265 3.18 -5.15 22.89
CA GLU A 265 2.88 -5.87 21.64
C GLU A 265 1.39 -5.72 21.33
N VAL A 266 1.07 -5.05 20.21
CA VAL A 266 -0.32 -4.76 19.82
C VAL A 266 -0.80 -5.61 18.64
N CYS A 267 0.12 -6.18 17.87
CA CYS A 267 -0.19 -7.02 16.72
C CYS A 267 0.92 -8.05 16.49
N ALA A 268 0.55 -9.30 16.26
CA ALA A 268 1.42 -10.35 15.75
C ALA A 268 0.63 -11.18 14.73
N GLU A 269 1.00 -11.07 13.46
CA GLU A 269 0.35 -11.79 12.37
C GLU A 269 1.38 -12.68 11.64
N PRO A 270 1.31 -14.01 11.82
CA PRO A 270 2.24 -14.96 11.24
C PRO A 270 1.86 -15.43 9.83
N ARG A 271 0.70 -15.04 9.29
CA ARG A 271 0.31 -15.47 7.94
C ARG A 271 0.88 -14.52 6.90
N SER A 272 1.52 -15.08 5.88
CA SER A 272 1.93 -14.34 4.68
C SER A 272 0.77 -14.18 3.70
N TRP A 273 0.64 -12.95 3.19
CA TRP A 273 -0.34 -12.52 2.19
C TRP A 273 0.32 -11.39 1.40
N GLY A 274 0.04 -11.28 0.10
CA GLY A 274 0.47 -10.12 -0.67
C GLY A 274 -0.22 -8.83 -0.21
N MET A 275 0.46 -7.69 -0.39
CA MET A 275 -0.05 -6.38 0.03
C MET A 275 -0.85 -5.62 -1.06
N TRP A 276 -1.08 -6.24 -2.22
CA TRP A 276 -1.75 -5.58 -3.36
C TRP A 276 -3.13 -5.04 -2.98
N GLY A 277 -3.25 -3.70 -2.94
CA GLY A 277 -4.49 -3.01 -2.57
C GLY A 277 -4.99 -3.25 -1.15
N ALA A 278 -4.22 -3.99 -0.36
CA ALA A 278 -4.57 -4.36 0.99
C ALA A 278 -4.49 -3.12 1.89
N VAL A 279 -5.60 -2.72 2.50
CA VAL A 279 -5.67 -1.72 3.57
C VAL A 279 -6.33 -2.39 4.77
N ASP A 280 -5.84 -2.10 5.97
CA ASP A 280 -6.48 -2.54 7.20
C ASP A 280 -6.73 -4.07 7.26
N GLN A 281 -5.81 -4.89 6.71
CA GLN A 281 -5.88 -6.37 6.75
C GLN A 281 -6.13 -6.86 8.17
N HIS A 282 -5.50 -6.18 9.13
CA HIS A 282 -5.78 -6.34 10.55
C HIS A 282 -6.05 -4.97 11.17
N ILE A 283 -7.08 -4.91 12.01
CA ILE A 283 -7.42 -3.75 12.80
C ILE A 283 -7.36 -4.17 14.26
N VAL A 284 -6.42 -3.61 15.01
CA VAL A 284 -6.23 -3.93 16.44
C VAL A 284 -6.45 -2.68 17.30
N PRO A 285 -7.10 -2.78 18.47
CA PRO A 285 -7.21 -1.65 19.37
C PRO A 285 -5.82 -1.29 19.95
N VAL A 286 -5.54 0.00 20.11
CA VAL A 286 -4.28 0.49 20.68
C VAL A 286 -4.55 1.65 21.64
N LYS A 287 -3.67 1.82 22.64
CA LYS A 287 -3.70 2.95 23.56
C LYS A 287 -2.57 3.92 23.22
N LEU A 288 -2.93 5.17 22.95
CA LEU A 288 -1.98 6.24 22.74
C LEU A 288 -1.95 7.13 23.98
N LYS A 289 -0.74 7.49 24.43
CA LYS A 289 -0.50 8.49 25.47
C LYS A 289 -0.57 9.88 24.86
N ALA A 290 -0.91 10.89 25.64
CA ALA A 290 -0.71 12.29 25.22
C ALA A 290 0.77 12.55 24.90
N GLY A 291 1.04 13.30 23.84
CA GLY A 291 2.39 13.57 23.33
C GLY A 291 2.97 12.40 22.54
N ARG A 292 4.25 12.12 22.78
CA ARG A 292 5.05 11.15 22.01
C ARG A 292 4.66 9.70 22.31
N ASN A 293 4.48 8.91 21.26
CA ASN A 293 4.30 7.48 21.28
C ASN A 293 5.33 6.81 20.35
N THR A 294 5.95 5.73 20.81
CA THR A 294 6.95 4.99 20.04
C THR A 294 6.32 3.79 19.35
N VAL A 295 6.72 3.53 18.11
CA VAL A 295 6.23 2.41 17.30
C VAL A 295 7.43 1.61 16.80
N LEU A 296 7.46 0.32 17.12
CA LEU A 296 8.42 -0.63 16.54
C LEU A 296 7.65 -1.63 15.70
N VAL A 297 8.15 -1.89 14.50
CA VAL A 297 7.65 -2.90 13.57
C VAL A 297 8.77 -3.88 13.32
N LYS A 298 8.46 -5.16 13.41
CA LYS A 298 9.26 -6.26 12.91
C LYS A 298 8.52 -6.85 11.73
N ILE A 299 9.22 -7.03 10.62
CA ILE A 299 8.72 -7.73 9.46
C ILE A 299 9.63 -8.91 9.16
N VAL A 300 9.06 -10.07 8.87
CA VAL A 300 9.78 -11.23 8.36
C VAL A 300 9.44 -11.33 6.88
N ASN A 301 10.46 -11.44 6.05
CA ASN A 301 10.35 -11.67 4.62
C ASN A 301 10.56 -13.16 4.35
N ARG A 302 9.77 -13.73 3.44
CA ARG A 302 9.89 -15.11 2.93
C ARG A 302 10.72 -15.19 1.65
N GLY A 303 11.02 -14.04 1.06
CA GLY A 303 11.77 -13.88 -0.19
C GLY A 303 11.03 -12.97 -1.16
N GLY A 304 11.76 -12.38 -2.12
CA GLY A 304 11.19 -11.37 -3.02
C GLY A 304 11.09 -10.00 -2.34
N GLY A 305 10.09 -9.20 -2.74
CA GLY A 305 9.83 -7.89 -2.18
C GLY A 305 8.89 -7.97 -0.97
N PHE A 306 9.02 -7.03 -0.04
CA PHE A 306 8.23 -7.00 1.18
C PHE A 306 8.06 -5.59 1.70
N SER A 307 6.92 -5.33 2.32
CA SER A 307 6.53 -3.98 2.70
C SER A 307 5.41 -3.99 3.73
N PHE A 308 5.13 -2.82 4.33
CA PHE A 308 3.99 -2.66 5.22
C PHE A 308 3.40 -1.24 5.15
N ARG A 309 2.17 -1.10 5.66
CA ARG A 309 1.50 0.17 5.95
C ARG A 309 0.87 0.11 7.33
N LEU A 310 1.05 1.19 8.09
CA LEU A 310 0.38 1.41 9.38
C LEU A 310 -0.41 2.72 9.36
N ARG A 311 -1.65 2.68 9.84
CA ARG A 311 -2.49 3.87 10.03
C ARG A 311 -3.24 3.85 11.36
N ILE A 312 -3.58 5.04 11.86
CA ILE A 312 -4.32 5.21 13.11
C ILE A 312 -5.78 5.61 12.82
N LEU A 313 -6.71 4.91 13.48
CA LEU A 313 -8.17 5.02 13.40
C LEU A 313 -8.75 5.31 14.80
N PRO A 314 -9.91 5.94 14.98
CA PRO A 314 -10.46 7.01 14.15
C PRO A 314 -9.55 8.25 14.24
N LYS A 315 -9.54 9.03 13.17
CA LYS A 315 -8.85 10.32 13.12
C LYS A 315 -9.29 11.16 14.33
N HIS A 316 -8.35 11.78 15.05
CA HIS A 316 -8.73 12.82 16.00
C HIS A 316 -9.53 13.91 15.22
N PRO A 317 -10.55 14.58 15.80
CA PRO A 317 -11.38 15.55 15.07
C PRO A 317 -10.57 16.64 14.32
N ASN A 318 -9.42 17.01 14.87
CA ASN A 318 -8.50 17.99 14.26
C ASN A 318 -7.53 17.40 13.22
N GLY A 319 -7.67 16.13 12.86
CA GLY A 319 -6.97 15.51 11.75
C GLY A 319 -5.52 15.11 11.98
N LYS A 320 -4.86 15.57 13.04
CA LYS A 320 -3.40 15.48 13.12
C LYS A 320 -2.88 14.32 13.96
N LEU A 321 -2.13 13.42 13.33
CA LEU A 321 -1.02 12.74 14.01
C LEU A 321 0.12 13.77 14.08
N GLY A 322 0.41 14.27 15.28
CA GLY A 322 1.48 15.26 15.47
C GLY A 322 2.85 14.64 15.20
N ARG A 323 3.83 15.47 14.84
CA ARG A 323 5.23 15.11 15.16
C ARG A 323 5.37 15.20 16.68
N PRO A 324 6.05 14.25 17.34
CA PRO A 324 6.37 14.43 18.75
C PRO A 324 7.15 15.74 18.92
N GLU A 325 6.72 16.56 19.89
CA GLU A 325 7.47 17.74 20.34
C GLU A 325 8.76 17.35 21.06
#